data_AF-A0A9E5GXT6-F1
#
_entry.id   AF-A0A9E5GXT6-F1
#
_cell.length_a   1.000
_cell.length_b   1.000
_cell.length_c   1.000
_cell.angle_alpha   90.00
_cell.angle_beta   90.00
_cell.angle_gamma   90.00
#
_symmetry.space_group_name_H-M   'P 1'
#
loop_
_entity.id
_entity.type
_entity.pdbx_description
1 polymer ?
#
loop_
_entity_poly.entity_id
_entity_poly.type
_entity_poly.pdbx_seq_one_letter_code
_entity_poly.pdbx_strand_id
1 'polypeptide(L)'
;MNKDQIIARLMQTIDTINQAQNDVAAGIIKDLSFMDKDVAIICSDIMKLNPDEAAQVQPIMADMITKLEQLASSLQTYKDKLNQR
;
A
#
# COMPACT_ATOMS: atom_id res chain seq x y z
N MET A 1 0.18 16.20 8.19
CA MET A 1 0.14 15.30 9.37
C MET A 1 1.46 15.44 10.12
N ASN A 2 1.52 15.11 11.41
CA ASN A 2 2.81 14.93 12.11
C ASN A 2 3.39 13.54 11.80
N LYS A 3 4.66 13.29 12.19
CA LYS A 3 5.35 12.01 11.95
C LYS A 3 4.53 10.79 12.41
N ASP A 4 4.00 10.80 13.62
CA ASP A 4 3.30 9.64 14.19
C ASP A 4 1.98 9.36 13.45
N GLN A 5 1.28 10.41 13.02
CA GLN A 5 0.09 10.28 12.17
C GLN A 5 0.43 9.69 10.79
N ILE A 6 1.56 10.08 10.20
CA ILE A 6 2.04 9.52 8.93
C ILE A 6 2.35 8.03 9.09
N ILE A 7 3.06 7.65 10.16
CA ILE A 7 3.37 6.26 10.47
C ILE A 7 2.09 5.44 10.62
N ALA A 8 1.14 5.93 11.42
CA ALA A 8 -0.14 5.25 11.62
C ALA A 8 -0.90 5.08 10.30
N ARG A 9 -0.89 6.09 9.44
CA ARG A 9 -1.56 6.03 8.14
C ARG A 9 -0.89 5.02 7.19
N LEU A 10 0.45 5.00 7.13
CA LEU A 10 1.19 4.00 6.38
C LEU A 10 0.88 2.57 6.83
N MET A 11 0.83 2.33 8.15
CA MET A 11 0.48 1.02 8.69
C MET A 11 -0.95 0.60 8.31
N GLN A 12 -1.92 1.52 8.39
CA GLN A 12 -3.29 1.26 7.92
C GLN A 12 -3.35 0.94 6.42
N THR A 13 -2.56 1.64 5.61
CA THR A 13 -2.46 1.36 4.17
C THR A 13 -1.86 -0.03 3.93
N ILE A 14 -0.80 -0.40 4.65
CA ILE A 14 -0.21 -1.75 4.60
C ILE A 14 -1.24 -2.83 4.95
N ASP A 15 -2.00 -2.65 6.03
CA ASP A 15 -3.04 -3.59 6.43
C ASP A 15 -4.13 -3.74 5.37
N THR A 16 -4.54 -2.63 4.75
CA THR A 16 -5.50 -2.62 3.66
C THR A 16 -4.98 -3.41 2.45
N ILE A 17 -3.69 -3.25 2.10
CA ILE A 17 -3.05 -4.00 1.02
C ILE A 17 -2.99 -5.50 1.34
N ASN A 18 -2.58 -5.86 2.56
CA ASN A 18 -2.55 -7.26 2.99
C ASN A 18 -3.94 -7.89 2.94
N GLN A 19 -4.99 -7.16 3.34
CA GLN A 19 -6.36 -7.65 3.21
C GLN A 19 -6.76 -7.84 1.75
N ALA A 20 -6.43 -6.89 0.88
CA ALA A 20 -6.70 -7.03 -0.55
C ALA A 20 -5.99 -8.24 -1.16
N GLN A 21 -4.76 -8.55 -0.74
CA GLN A 21 -4.05 -9.76 -1.16
C GLN A 21 -4.79 -11.03 -0.74
N ASN A 22 -5.27 -11.08 0.50
CA ASN A 22 -6.07 -12.22 1.00
C ASN A 22 -7.37 -12.37 0.22
N ASP A 23 -8.03 -11.25 -0.11
CA ASP A 23 -9.26 -11.25 -0.90
C ASP A 23 -9.01 -11.80 -2.30
N VAL A 24 -7.93 -11.36 -2.97
CA VAL A 24 -7.53 -11.87 -4.30
C VAL A 24 -7.27 -13.38 -4.24
N ALA A 25 -6.59 -13.87 -3.19
CA ALA A 25 -6.35 -15.30 -3.00
C ALA A 25 -7.66 -16.09 -2.81
N ALA A 26 -8.67 -15.48 -2.17
CA ALA A 26 -10.02 -16.02 -2.05
C ALA A 26 -10.87 -15.87 -3.33
N GLY A 27 -10.34 -15.23 -4.37
CA GLY A 27 -11.03 -14.97 -5.63
C GLY A 27 -11.97 -13.75 -5.61
N ILE A 28 -11.79 -12.85 -4.65
CA ILE A 28 -12.54 -11.62 -4.48
C ILE A 28 -11.67 -10.44 -4.92
N ILE A 29 -12.12 -9.67 -5.89
CA ILE A 29 -11.47 -8.42 -6.33
C ILE A 29 -12.21 -7.24 -5.71
N LYS A 30 -11.52 -6.44 -4.89
CA LYS A 30 -12.05 -5.18 -4.35
C LYS A 30 -11.60 -4.00 -5.20
N ASP A 31 -12.43 -2.96 -5.22
CA ASP A 31 -12.02 -1.66 -5.76
C ASP A 31 -11.03 -1.00 -4.80
N LEU A 32 -9.86 -0.62 -5.32
CA LEU A 32 -8.78 0.04 -4.60
C LEU A 32 -8.48 1.44 -5.16
N SER A 33 -9.36 1.98 -6.02
CA SER A 33 -9.18 3.30 -6.67
C SER A 33 -9.00 4.46 -5.68
N PHE A 34 -9.50 4.33 -4.45
CA PHE A 34 -9.32 5.32 -3.38
C PHE A 34 -7.86 5.42 -2.90
N MET A 35 -7.05 4.37 -3.09
CA MET A 35 -5.69 4.30 -2.56
C MET A 35 -4.73 5.30 -3.21
N ASP A 36 -4.91 5.62 -4.49
CA ASP A 36 -4.03 6.56 -5.21
C ASP A 36 -4.02 7.93 -4.53
N LYS A 37 -5.21 8.41 -4.13
CA LYS A 37 -5.36 9.68 -3.43
C LYS A 37 -4.76 9.62 -2.02
N ASP A 38 -5.02 8.54 -1.30
CA ASP A 38 -4.50 8.36 0.07
C ASP A 38 -2.96 8.30 0.08
N VAL A 39 -2.37 7.52 -0.82
CA VAL A 39 -0.91 7.41 -0.95
C VAL A 39 -0.30 8.75 -1.38
N ALA A 40 -0.92 9.47 -2.32
CA ALA A 40 -0.44 10.79 -2.73
C ALA A 40 -0.40 11.79 -1.55
N ILE A 41 -1.42 11.77 -0.68
CA ILE A 41 -1.45 12.62 0.52
C ILE A 41 -0.32 12.23 1.48
N ILE A 42 -0.12 10.94 1.72
CA ILE A 42 0.95 10.44 2.60
C ILE A 42 2.32 10.88 2.06
N CYS A 43 2.58 10.69 0.76
CA CYS A 43 3.82 11.12 0.12
C CYS A 43 4.05 12.63 0.22
N SER A 44 3.00 13.44 0.01
CA SER A 44 3.07 14.90 0.18
C SER A 44 3.45 15.31 1.60
N ASP A 45 2.91 14.61 2.60
CA ASP A 45 3.18 14.90 4.00
C ASP A 45 4.56 14.41 4.45
N ILE A 46 5.07 13.29 3.92
CA ILE A 46 6.44 12.82 4.14
C ILE A 46 7.46 13.84 3.61
N MET A 47 7.22 14.43 2.44
CA MET A 47 8.13 15.44 1.87
C MET A 47 8.26 16.72 2.72
N LYS A 48 7.35 16.94 3.67
CA LYS A 48 7.37 18.10 4.59
C LYS A 48 8.08 17.79 5.90
N LEU A 49 8.44 16.52 6.15
CA LEU A 49 9.18 16.13 7.35
C LEU A 49 10.61 16.64 7.30
N ASN A 50 11.18 16.87 8.48
CA ASN A 50 12.61 17.10 8.58
C ASN A 50 13.39 15.79 8.30
N PRO A 51 14.71 15.86 8.03
CA PRO A 51 15.50 14.67 7.69
C PRO A 51 15.45 13.55 8.73
N ASP A 52 15.46 13.88 10.02
CA ASP A 52 15.48 12.89 11.11
C ASP A 52 14.15 12.14 11.23
N GLU A 53 13.04 12.83 11.01
CA GLU A 53 11.71 12.23 10.97
C GLU A 53 11.50 11.42 9.69
N ALA A 54 11.94 11.94 8.54
CA ALA A 54 11.85 11.24 7.26
C ALA A 54 12.64 9.92 7.28
N ALA A 55 13.82 9.90 7.89
CA ALA A 55 14.63 8.68 8.06
C ALA A 55 13.91 7.59 8.88
N GLN A 56 13.06 7.97 9.83
CA GLN A 56 12.25 7.00 10.61
C GLN A 56 11.06 6.46 9.82
N VAL A 57 10.50 7.25 8.90
CA VAL A 57 9.34 6.87 8.09
C VAL A 57 9.74 6.03 6.87
N GLN A 58 10.93 6.25 6.33
CA GLN A 58 11.42 5.61 5.11
C GLN A 58 11.28 4.06 5.11
N PRO A 59 11.66 3.33 6.17
CA PRO A 59 11.54 1.87 6.18
C PRO A 59 10.09 1.38 6.04
N ILE A 60 9.15 2.11 6.64
CA ILE A 60 7.72 1.78 6.61
C ILE A 60 7.13 2.06 5.23
N MET A 61 7.53 3.18 4.62
CA MET A 61 7.16 3.50 3.25
C MET A 61 7.70 2.45 2.27
N ALA A 62 8.92 1.96 2.47
CA ALA A 62 9.49 0.89 1.65
C ALA A 62 8.68 -0.42 1.77
N ASP A 63 8.27 -0.81 2.98
CA ASP A 63 7.40 -1.97 3.18
C ASP A 63 6.06 -1.81 2.45
N MET A 64 5.41 -0.65 2.57
CA MET A 64 4.17 -0.36 1.83
C MET A 64 4.34 -0.54 0.31
N ILE A 65 5.44 -0.07 -0.27
CA ILE A 65 5.73 -0.24 -1.70
C ILE A 65 5.88 -1.73 -2.05
N THR A 66 6.66 -2.48 -1.26
CA THR A 66 6.82 -3.94 -1.47
C THR A 66 5.48 -4.66 -1.42
N LYS A 67 4.57 -4.28 -0.51
CA LYS A 67 3.22 -4.86 -0.44
C LYS A 67 2.38 -4.55 -1.68
N LEU A 68 2.46 -3.34 -2.22
CA LEU A 68 1.79 -2.98 -3.46
C LEU A 68 2.29 -3.81 -4.65
N GLU A 69 3.60 -3.99 -4.78
CA GLU A 69 4.20 -4.83 -5.83
C GLU A 69 3.73 -6.29 -5.75
N GLN A 70 3.69 -6.84 -4.53
CA GLN A 70 3.19 -8.19 -4.27
C GLN A 70 1.70 -8.32 -4.61
N LEU A 71 0.89 -7.30 -4.32
CA LEU A 71 -0.53 -7.28 -4.68
C LEU A 71 -0.71 -7.24 -6.20
N ALA A 72 0.04 -6.39 -6.90
CA ALA A 72 0.02 -6.31 -8.36
C ALA A 72 0.38 -7.66 -9.01
N SER A 73 1.42 -8.33 -8.50
CA SER A 73 1.80 -9.68 -8.93
C SER A 73 0.68 -10.72 -8.69
N SER A 74 0.02 -10.64 -7.53
CA SER A 74 -1.08 -11.53 -7.16
C SER A 74 -2.29 -11.34 -8.09
N LEU A 75 -2.65 -10.09 -8.40
CA LEU A 75 -3.71 -9.74 -9.34
C LEU A 75 -3.39 -10.23 -10.76
N GLN A 76 -2.15 -10.04 -11.21
CA GLN A 76 -1.70 -10.51 -12.52
C GLN A 76 -1.80 -12.04 -12.62
N THR A 77 -1.32 -12.75 -11.60
CA THR A 77 -1.43 -14.22 -11.51
C THR A 77 -2.88 -14.68 -11.52
N TYR A 78 -3.76 -13.99 -10.79
CA TYR A 78 -5.18 -14.31 -10.75
C TYR A 78 -5.85 -14.10 -12.12
N LYS A 79 -5.55 -12.98 -12.80
CA LYS A 79 -6.02 -12.70 -14.16
C LYS A 79 -5.57 -13.78 -15.15
N ASP A 80 -4.33 -14.22 -15.07
CA ASP A 80 -3.80 -15.24 -15.97
C ASP A 80 -4.49 -16.60 -15.76
N LYS A 81 -4.85 -16.95 -14.52
CA LYS A 81 -5.68 -18.13 -14.22
C LYS A 81 -7.10 -18.03 -14.79
N LEU A 82 -7.70 -16.83 -14.81
CA LEU A 82 -9.02 -16.63 -15.41
C LEU A 82 -8.98 -16.76 -16.94
N ASN A 83 -7.93 -16.27 -17.60
CA ASN A 83 -7.79 -16.34 -19.05
C ASN A 83 -7.44 -17.74 -19.59
N GLN A 84 -7.03 -18.67 -18.72
CA GLN A 84 -6.74 -20.07 -19.06
C GLN A 84 -7.95 -21.02 -18.87
N ARG A 85 -9.09 -20.49 -18.43
CA ARG A 85 -10.36 -21.20 -18.29
C ARG A 85 -11.28 -20.86 -19.45
#